data_AF-A0A7S1C5A8-F1
#
_entry.id   AF-A0A7S1C5A8-F1
#
_cell.length_a   1.000
_cell.length_b   1.000
_cell.length_c   1.000
_cell.angle_alpha   90.00
_cell.angle_beta   90.00
_cell.angle_gamma   90.00
#
_symmetry.space_group_name_H-M   'P 1'
#
loop_
_entity.id
_entity.type
_entity.pdbx_description
1 polymer ?
#
loop_
_entity_poly.entity_id
_entity_poly.type
_entity_poly.pdbx_seq_one_letter_code
_entity_poly.pdbx_strand_id
1 'polypeptide(L)'
;PCPLGHYCPAATSIPIPCSNGTVNAQLRGASPADCGPCPPGFRCEDGNPQPFPCPLGHYCPAATSIPIPCSNGTVNAQLRGASPADCGPCPPGFRCEDGNPQPFPCPLGHY
;
A
#
# COMPACT_ATOMS: atom_id res chain seq x y z
N PRO A 1 -10.42 -6.40 -26.15
CA PRO A 1 -11.15 -6.47 -24.85
C PRO A 1 -10.28 -5.82 -23.77
N CYS A 2 -10.85 -5.02 -22.88
CA CYS A 2 -10.04 -4.32 -21.86
C CYS A 2 -9.60 -5.28 -20.75
N PRO A 3 -8.28 -5.39 -20.47
CA PRO A 3 -7.76 -6.23 -19.39
C PRO A 3 -8.02 -5.59 -18.03
N LEU A 4 -7.84 -6.39 -16.98
CA LEU A 4 -7.87 -5.91 -15.60
C LEU A 4 -6.76 -4.86 -15.36
N GLY A 5 -6.96 -3.98 -14.38
CA GLY A 5 -6.05 -2.87 -14.09
C GLY A 5 -6.09 -1.73 -15.11
N HIS A 6 -6.92 -1.86 -16.15
CA HIS A 6 -7.04 -0.90 -17.24
C HIS A 6 -8.51 -0.56 -17.55
N TYR A 7 -8.72 0.53 -18.29
CA TYR A 7 -10.01 0.89 -18.86
C TYR A 7 -9.84 1.30 -20.33
N CYS A 8 -10.90 1.13 -21.11
CA CYS A 8 -10.91 1.36 -22.55
C CYS A 8 -12.14 2.20 -22.90
N PRO A 9 -12.00 3.52 -23.16
CA PRO A 9 -13.13 4.37 -23.54
C PRO A 9 -13.85 3.82 -24.77
N ALA A 10 -15.19 3.96 -24.76
CA ALA A 10 -16.07 3.43 -25.80
C ALA A 10 -15.54 3.81 -27.20
N ALA A 11 -15.43 2.80 -28.07
CA ALA A 11 -14.82 2.83 -29.41
C ALA A 11 -13.30 2.62 -29.51
N THR A 12 -12.58 2.37 -28.40
CA THR A 12 -11.16 1.96 -28.45
C THR A 12 -10.94 0.60 -27.83
N SER A 13 -10.01 -0.18 -28.39
CA SER A 13 -9.45 -1.39 -27.75
C SER A 13 -8.07 -1.12 -27.15
N ILE A 14 -7.73 0.15 -26.93
CA ILE A 14 -6.44 0.58 -26.39
C ILE A 14 -6.60 0.61 -24.86
N PRO A 15 -5.92 -0.28 -24.12
CA PRO A 15 -6.00 -0.31 -22.68
C PRO A 15 -5.23 0.87 -22.08
N ILE A 16 -5.92 1.67 -21.28
CA ILE A 16 -5.34 2.77 -20.51
C ILE A 16 -5.21 2.30 -19.06
N PRO A 17 -4.02 2.35 -18.45
CA PRO A 17 -3.83 1.89 -17.07
C PRO A 17 -4.62 2.77 -16.10
N CYS A 18 -5.10 2.15 -15.02
CA CYS A 18 -5.61 2.89 -13.88
C CYS A 18 -4.47 3.64 -13.20
N SER A 19 -4.73 4.88 -12.82
CA SER A 19 -3.79 5.73 -12.12
C SER A 19 -3.28 5.10 -10.82
N ASN A 20 -2.07 5.47 -10.43
CA ASN A 20 -1.44 5.10 -9.19
C ASN A 20 -2.37 5.28 -7.97
N GLY A 21 -2.52 4.23 -7.15
CA GLY A 21 -3.46 4.22 -6.03
C GLY A 21 -4.89 3.84 -6.43
N THR A 22 -5.16 3.54 -7.69
CA THR A 22 -6.45 2.99 -8.15
C THR A 22 -6.25 1.68 -8.88
N VAL A 23 -7.28 0.83 -8.89
CA VAL A 23 -7.26 -0.46 -9.57
C VAL A 23 -8.64 -0.77 -10.13
N ASN A 24 -8.67 -1.29 -11.35
CA ASN A 24 -9.88 -1.85 -11.93
C ASN A 24 -9.84 -3.38 -11.82
N ALA A 25 -10.64 -3.93 -10.91
CA ALA A 25 -10.77 -5.38 -10.72
C ALA A 25 -11.79 -6.02 -11.68
N GLN A 26 -12.44 -5.25 -12.56
CA GLN A 26 -13.43 -5.73 -13.50
C GLN A 26 -12.86 -5.85 -14.93
N LEU A 27 -13.17 -6.97 -15.58
CA LEU A 27 -12.92 -7.14 -17.01
C LEU A 27 -13.83 -6.19 -17.79
N ARG A 28 -13.32 -5.61 -18.89
CA ARG A 28 -14.07 -4.69 -19.77
C ARG A 28 -14.40 -3.32 -19.16
N GLY A 29 -13.52 -2.78 -18.32
CA GLY A 29 -13.60 -1.38 -17.91
C GLY A 29 -13.74 -0.45 -19.11
N ALA A 30 -14.70 0.46 -19.03
CA ALA A 30 -15.08 1.36 -20.13
C ALA A 30 -14.68 2.81 -19.86
N SER A 31 -14.33 3.14 -18.62
CA SER A 31 -14.13 4.50 -18.16
C SER A 31 -13.13 4.56 -17.00
N PRO A 32 -12.50 5.72 -16.75
CA PRO A 32 -11.67 5.92 -15.56
C PRO A 32 -12.47 5.79 -14.25
N ALA A 33 -13.80 5.89 -14.29
CA ALA A 33 -14.65 5.65 -13.12
C ALA A 33 -14.70 4.17 -12.70
N ASP A 34 -14.29 3.26 -13.59
CA ASP A 34 -14.13 1.83 -13.26
C ASP A 34 -12.83 1.57 -12.46
N CYS A 35 -11.91 2.52 -12.42
CA CYS A 35 -10.74 2.48 -11.56
C CYS A 35 -11.13 2.90 -10.13
N GLY A 36 -11.42 1.92 -9.28
CA GLY A 36 -11.73 2.14 -7.88
C GLY A 36 -10.48 2.45 -7.04
N PRO A 37 -10.63 3.09 -5.87
CA PRO A 37 -9.50 3.31 -4.96
C PRO A 37 -8.92 1.97 -4.49
N CYS A 38 -7.59 1.91 -4.38
CA CYS A 38 -6.92 0.76 -3.81
C CYS A 38 -7.44 0.49 -2.40
N PRO A 39 -7.78 -0.77 -2.05
CA PRO A 39 -8.26 -1.08 -0.72
C PRO A 39 -7.19 -0.79 0.34
N PRO A 40 -7.59 -0.32 1.54
CA PRO A 40 -6.65 -0.10 2.63
C PRO A 40 -5.95 -1.41 3.02
N GLY A 41 -4.71 -1.31 3.48
CA GLY A 41 -3.83 -2.45 3.71
C GLY A 41 -3.13 -2.96 2.45
N PHE A 42 -3.35 -2.31 1.31
CA PHE A 42 -2.70 -2.64 0.04
C PHE A 42 -2.17 -1.41 -0.67
N ARG A 43 -1.22 -1.66 -1.57
CA ARG A 43 -0.71 -0.70 -2.54
C ARG A 43 -1.05 -1.15 -3.96
N CYS A 44 -1.48 -0.21 -4.79
CA CYS A 44 -1.81 -0.46 -6.18
C CYS A 44 -0.84 0.31 -7.09
N GLU A 45 -0.22 -0.42 -8.00
CA GLU A 45 0.69 0.13 -9.02
C GLU A 45 -0.07 0.38 -10.32
N ASP A 46 0.45 1.30 -11.14
CA ASP A 46 -0.21 1.72 -12.38
C ASP A 46 -0.37 0.54 -13.33
N GLY A 47 -1.59 0.34 -13.84
CA GLY A 47 -1.91 -0.78 -14.74
C GLY A 47 -1.87 -2.17 -14.10
N ASN A 48 -1.60 -2.27 -12.79
CA ASN A 48 -1.55 -3.56 -12.12
C ASN A 48 -2.95 -3.97 -11.66
N PRO A 49 -3.49 -5.10 -12.14
CA PRO A 49 -4.81 -5.58 -11.74
C PRO A 49 -4.86 -6.10 -10.30
N GLN A 50 -3.70 -6.42 -9.71
CA GLN A 50 -3.61 -7.05 -8.41
C GLN A 50 -3.03 -6.09 -7.37
N PRO A 51 -3.76 -5.78 -6.30
CA PRO A 51 -3.22 -5.01 -5.19
C PRO A 51 -2.14 -5.81 -4.44
N PHE A 52 -1.02 -5.16 -4.11
CA PHE A 52 0.05 -5.76 -3.32
C PHE A 52 -0.18 -5.48 -1.83
N PRO A 53 0.04 -6.46 -0.94
CA PRO A 53 -0.10 -6.23 0.49
C PRO A 53 0.87 -5.15 0.97
N CYS A 54 0.43 -4.32 1.93
CA CYS A 54 1.30 -3.35 2.56
C CYS A 54 2.45 -4.06 3.31
N PRO A 55 3.72 -3.69 3.06
CA PRO A 55 4.85 -4.32 3.72
C PRO A 55 4.87 -3.99 5.21
N LEU A 56 5.56 -4.83 5.97
CA LEU A 56 5.86 -4.60 7.37
C LEU A 56 6.66 -3.28 7.55
N GLY A 57 6.54 -2.65 8.71
CA GLY A 57 7.15 -1.36 9.00
C GLY A 57 6.44 -0.17 8.34
N HIS A 58 5.40 -0.42 7.54
CA HIS A 58 4.65 0.59 6.80
C HIS A 58 3.14 0.42 6.97
N TYR A 59 2.39 1.42 6.58
CA TYR A 59 0.94 1.38 6.48
C TYR A 59 0.47 1.98 5.16
N CYS A 60 -0.67 1.49 4.66
CA CYS A 60 -1.21 1.82 3.36
C CYS A 60 -2.70 2.16 3.52
N PRO A 61 -3.05 3.45 3.63
CA PRO A 61 -4.46 3.90 3.59
C PRO A 61 -5.13 3.58 2.24
N ALA A 62 -6.43 3.86 2.14
CA ALA A 62 -7.12 3.74 0.86
C ALA A 62 -6.46 4.63 -0.20
N ALA A 63 -6.47 4.15 -1.45
CA ALA A 63 -5.81 4.80 -2.58
C ALA A 63 -4.29 4.95 -2.47
N THR A 64 -3.63 4.06 -1.73
CA THR A 64 -2.17 4.04 -1.61
C THR A 64 -1.52 3.34 -2.79
N SER A 65 -0.44 3.93 -3.27
CA SER A 65 0.48 3.32 -4.22
C SER A 65 1.88 3.11 -3.65
N ILE A 66 2.31 4.02 -2.77
CA ILE A 66 3.60 4.01 -2.09
C ILE A 66 3.32 3.81 -0.60
N PRO A 67 3.77 2.71 0.02
CA PRO A 67 3.62 2.47 1.45
C PRO A 67 4.20 3.61 2.28
N ILE A 68 3.48 4.00 3.32
CA ILE A 68 3.91 5.07 4.21
C ILE A 68 4.70 4.46 5.38
N PRO A 69 5.96 4.85 5.61
CA PRO A 69 6.74 4.29 6.70
C PRO A 69 6.12 4.68 8.05
N CYS A 70 6.16 3.75 9.01
CA CYS A 70 5.96 4.10 10.40
C CYS A 70 7.09 5.01 10.87
N SER A 71 6.75 6.00 11.68
CA SER A 71 7.68 7.01 12.19
C SER A 71 8.69 6.40 13.17
N ASN A 72 9.85 7.02 13.33
CA ASN A 72 10.81 6.66 14.36
C ASN A 72 10.15 6.46 15.74
N GLY A 73 10.50 5.37 16.42
CA GLY A 73 9.89 4.99 17.70
C GLY A 73 8.55 4.24 17.57
N THR A 74 8.06 4.01 16.36
CA THR A 74 6.91 3.14 16.09
C THR A 74 7.26 2.06 15.06
N VAL A 75 6.55 0.94 15.11
CA VAL A 75 6.74 -0.16 14.17
C VAL A 75 5.40 -0.83 13.89
N ASN A 76 5.14 -1.13 12.62
CA ASN A 76 4.05 -2.00 12.23
C ASN A 76 4.59 -3.42 11.98
N ALA A 77 4.30 -4.34 12.91
CA ALA A 77 4.70 -5.74 12.82
C ALA A 77 3.70 -6.61 12.03
N GLN A 78 2.65 -6.02 11.44
CA GLN A 78 1.60 -6.72 10.73
C GLN A 78 1.64 -6.44 9.22
N LEU A 79 1.48 -7.50 8.42
CA LEU A 79 1.23 -7.38 6.99
C LEU A 79 -0.13 -6.71 6.78
N ARG A 80 -0.23 -5.88 5.74
CA ARG A 80 -1.47 -5.16 5.37
C ARG A 80 -1.92 -4.10 6.38
N GLY A 81 -0.96 -3.40 7.01
CA GLY A 81 -1.26 -2.18 7.77
C GLY A 81 -2.08 -1.19 6.95
N ALA A 82 -3.23 -0.78 7.47
CA ALA A 82 -4.20 0.04 6.77
C ALA A 82 -4.13 1.51 7.18
N SER A 83 -3.55 1.79 8.33
CA SER A 83 -3.67 3.08 9.00
C SER A 83 -2.43 3.37 9.85
N PRO A 84 -2.18 4.65 10.21
CA PRO A 84 -1.10 4.98 11.13
C PRO A 84 -1.33 4.39 12.53
N ALA A 85 -2.55 3.98 12.88
CA ALA A 85 -2.84 3.30 14.14
C ALA A 85 -2.24 1.88 14.20
N ASP A 86 -1.90 1.28 13.05
CA ASP A 86 -1.19 0.00 12.98
C ASP A 86 0.31 0.16 13.32
N CYS A 87 0.83 1.39 13.32
CA CYS A 87 2.17 1.70 13.83
C CYS A 87 2.14 1.75 15.37
N GLY A 88 2.39 0.61 15.99
CA GLY A 88 2.46 0.49 17.44
C GLY A 88 3.76 1.07 18.02
N PRO A 89 3.80 1.37 19.32
CA PRO A 89 5.02 1.83 19.99
C PRO A 89 6.13 0.77 19.87
N CYS A 90 7.37 1.23 19.72
CA CYS A 90 8.52 0.34 19.71
C CYS A 90 8.61 -0.44 21.03
N PRO A 91 8.88 -1.76 20.99
CA PRO A 91 8.99 -2.55 22.21
C PRO A 91 10.13 -2.04 23.11
N PRO A 92 9.96 -2.09 24.44
CA PRO A 92 10.97 -1.62 25.38
C PRO A 92 12.29 -2.39 25.22
N GLY A 93 13.41 -1.68 25.29
CA GLY A 93 14.75 -2.25 25.06
C GLY A 93 15.16 -2.32 23.59
N PHE A 94 14.35 -1.80 22.67
CA PHE A 94 14.65 -1.70 21.25
C PHE A 94 14.47 -0.28 20.72
N ARG A 95 15.19 0.02 19.62
CA ARG A 95 14.99 1.19 18.77
C ARG A 95 14.34 0.77 17.45
N CYS A 96 13.39 1.57 16.98
CA CYS A 96 12.70 1.36 15.71
C CYS A 96 13.02 2.54 14.79
N GLU A 97 13.50 2.24 13.59
CA GLU A 97 13.83 3.22 12.55
C GLU A 97 12.67 3.36 11.55
N ASP A 98 12.60 4.50 10.86
CA ASP A 98 11.50 4.78 9.93
C ASP A 98 11.39 3.71 8.83
N GLY A 99 10.19 3.13 8.69
CA GLY A 99 9.93 2.08 7.70
C GLY A 99 10.59 0.74 8.01
N ASN A 100 11.29 0.58 9.15
CA ASN A 100 11.96 -0.66 9.48
C ASN A 100 11.04 -1.60 10.26
N PRO A 101 10.72 -2.80 9.72
CA PRO A 101 9.90 -3.78 10.43
C PRO A 101 10.64 -4.48 11.57
N GLN A 102 11.96 -4.42 11.62
CA GLN A 102 12.77 -5.07 12.63
C GLN A 102 13.25 -4.07 13.69
N PRO A 103 12.81 -4.20 14.95
CA PRO A 103 13.35 -3.43 16.06
C PRO A 103 14.80 -3.86 16.36
N PHE A 104 15.71 -2.90 16.54
CA PHE A 104 17.10 -3.18 16.90
C PHE A 104 17.29 -3.07 18.41
N PRO A 105 17.98 -4.01 19.06
CA PRO A 105 18.24 -3.92 20.49
C PRO A 105 19.04 -2.65 20.82
N CYS A 106 18.65 -1.97 21.89
CA CYS A 106 19.45 -0.89 22.47
C CYS A 106 20.74 -1.49 23.04
N PRO A 107 21.90 -0.83 22.87
CA PRO A 107 23.12 -1.25 23.55
C PRO A 107 22.92 -1.20 25.07
N LEU A 108 23.57 -2.13 25.79
CA LEU A 108 23.54 -2.19 27.25
C LEU A 108 23.87 -0.81 27.84
N GLY A 109 22.93 -0.24 28.60
CA GLY A 109 23.08 1.06 29.27
C GLY A 109 22.39 2.26 28.61
N HIS A 110 21.64 2.07 27.51
CA HIS A 110 20.69 3.08 27.01
C HIS A 110 19.26 2.59 27.24
N TYR A 111 18.45 3.45 27.86
CA TYR A 111 17.05 3.22 28.25
C TYR A 111 16.09 4.02 27.36
#